data_AF-A0A7W0A0V2-F1
#
_entry.id   AF-A0A7W0A0V2-F1
#
_cell.length_a   1.000
_cell.length_b   1.000
_cell.length_c   1.000
_cell.angle_alpha   90.00
_cell.angle_beta   90.00
_cell.angle_gamma   90.00
#
_symmetry.space_group_name_H-M   'P 1'
#
loop_
_entity.id
_entity.type
_entity.pdbx_description
1 polymer ?
#
loop_
_entity_poly.entity_id
_entity_poly.type
_entity_poly.pdbx_seq_one_letter_code
_entity_poly.pdbx_strand_id
1 'polypeptide(L)' 'SDDHAEVRRSVAERVRSAIGLPTKEIVLVQPGSLPKTSSGKLQRSLCKIRYLGKDLQPV' A
#
# COMPACT_ATOMS: atom_id res chain seq x y z
N SER A 1 -3.04 16.12 1.16
CA SER A 1 -4.12 16.44 2.10
C SER A 1 -3.75 15.90 3.46
N ASP A 2 -4.08 16.61 4.54
CA ASP A 2 -3.84 16.19 5.93
C ASP A 2 -4.43 14.78 6.21
N ASP A 3 -5.56 14.47 5.57
CA ASP A 3 -6.25 13.17 5.61
C ASP A 3 -5.35 11.98 5.24
N HIS A 4 -4.55 12.09 4.17
CA HIS A 4 -3.66 11.01 3.76
C HIS A 4 -2.51 10.78 4.75
N ALA A 5 -2.09 11.79 5.50
CA ALA A 5 -1.07 11.64 6.53
C ALA A 5 -1.65 10.91 7.75
N GLU A 6 -2.90 11.23 8.11
CA GLU A 6 -3.63 10.53 9.17
C GLU A 6 -3.86 9.05 8.85
N VAL A 7 -4.29 8.73 7.62
CA VAL A 7 -4.47 7.33 7.17
C VAL A 7 -3.17 6.53 7.31
N ARG A 8 -2.03 7.08 6.87
CA ARG A 8 -0.72 6.41 7.00
C ARG A 8 -0.37 6.14 8.47
N ARG A 9 -0.57 7.13 9.34
CA ARG A 9 -0.31 7.00 10.79
C ARG A 9 -1.19 5.91 11.40
N SER A 10 -2.49 5.93 11.15
CA SER A 10 -3.45 4.95 11.68
C SER A 10 -3.11 3.53 11.24
N VAL A 11 -2.75 3.33 9.96
CA VAL A 11 -2.33 2.03 9.44
C VAL A 11 -1.04 1.56 10.11
N ALA A 12 -0.04 2.43 10.26
CA ALA A 12 1.24 2.09 10.90
C ALA A 12 1.04 1.65 12.37
N GLU A 13 0.23 2.39 13.13
CA GLU A 13 -0.08 2.09 14.53
C GLU A 13 -0.82 0.76 14.67
N ARG A 14 -1.83 0.52 13.82
CA ARG A 14 -2.59 -0.74 13.82
C ARG A 14 -1.72 -1.93 13.45
N VAL A 15 -0.86 -1.81 12.44
CA VAL A 15 0.06 -2.90 12.06
C VAL A 15 1.03 -3.21 13.20
N ARG A 16 1.65 -2.18 13.79
CA ARG A 16 2.53 -2.37 14.95
C ARG A 16 1.81 -3.03 16.11
N SER A 17 0.58 -2.61 16.42
CA SER A 17 -0.22 -3.21 17.49
C SER A 17 -0.61 -4.66 17.21
N ALA A 18 -0.88 -5.01 15.96
CA ALA A 18 -1.38 -6.33 15.59
C ALA A 18 -0.28 -7.39 15.50
N ILE A 19 0.90 -7.02 14.99
CA ILE A 19 1.99 -7.97 14.71
C ILE A 19 3.34 -7.62 15.37
N GLY A 20 3.40 -6.54 16.16
CA GLY A 20 4.61 -6.13 16.89
C GLY A 20 5.73 -5.52 16.04
N LEU A 21 5.53 -5.35 14.73
CA LEU A 21 6.54 -4.85 13.81
C LEU A 21 6.12 -3.52 13.16
N PRO A 22 7.02 -2.52 13.08
CA PRO A 22 6.74 -1.29 12.36
C PRO A 22 6.74 -1.51 10.84
N THR A 23 5.85 -0.82 10.13
CA THR A 23 5.89 -0.76 8.67
C THR A 23 7.03 0.17 8.23
N LYS A 24 7.87 -0.31 7.30
CA LYS A 24 8.93 0.53 6.72
C LYS A 24 8.37 1.66 5.86
N GLU A 25 7.32 1.34 5.10
CA GLU A 25 6.68 2.29 4.19
C GLU A 25 5.19 1.96 4.03
N ILE A 26 4.38 2.99 3.88
CA ILE A 26 2.96 2.90 3.53
C ILE A 26 2.71 3.81 2.33
N VAL A 27 2.50 3.18 1.17
CA VAL A 27 2.21 3.88 -0.08
C VAL A 27 0.71 3.84 -0.32
N LEU A 28 0.07 5.01 -0.26
CA LEU A 28 -1.30 5.18 -0.75
C LEU A 28 -1.23 5.39 -2.26
N VAL A 29 -2.13 4.77 -3.00
CA VAL A 29 -2.16 4.81 -4.47
C VAL A 29 -3.57 5.10 -4.95
N GLN A 30 -3.69 5.56 -6.20
CA GLN A 30 -4.99 5.82 -6.83
C GLN A 30 -5.86 4.54 -6.89
N PRO A 31 -7.18 4.63 -6.66
CA PRO A 31 -8.10 3.51 -6.85
C PRO A 31 -7.94 2.87 -8.23
N GLY A 32 -7.99 1.53 -8.30
CA GLY A 32 -7.84 0.78 -9.55
C GLY A 32 -6.39 0.64 -10.07
N SER A 33 -5.39 1.27 -9.44
CA SER A 33 -3.99 1.19 -9.90
C SER A 33 -3.26 -0.11 -9.53
N LEU A 34 -3.73 -0.82 -8.49
CA LEU A 34 -3.12 -2.08 -8.06
C LEU A 34 -3.39 -3.22 -9.05
N PRO A 35 -2.38 -4.01 -9.44
CA PRO A 35 -2.56 -5.10 -10.39
C PRO A 35 -3.43 -6.22 -9.80
N LYS A 36 -4.39 -6.69 -10.61
CA LYS A 36 -5.35 -7.74 -10.26
C LYS A 36 -5.45 -8.77 -11.39
N THR A 37 -5.76 -10.01 -11.02
CA THR A 37 -6.15 -11.06 -11.98
C THR A 37 -7.49 -10.71 -12.64
N SER A 38 -7.84 -11.39 -13.73
CA SER A 38 -9.17 -11.27 -14.37
C SER A 38 -10.32 -11.53 -13.39
N SER A 39 -10.11 -12.38 -12.38
CA SER A 39 -11.05 -12.67 -11.29
C SER A 39 -11.01 -11.66 -10.13
N GLY A 40 -10.21 -10.60 -10.22
CA GLY A 40 -10.14 -9.52 -9.22
C GLY A 40 -9.19 -9.75 -8.05
N LYS A 41 -8.48 -10.88 -7.98
CA LYS A 41 -7.50 -11.16 -6.91
C LYS A 41 -6.26 -10.28 -7.10
N LEU A 42 -5.68 -9.79 -6.00
CA LEU A 42 -4.45 -9.00 -6.05
C LEU A 42 -3.27 -9.83 -6.56
N GLN A 43 -2.55 -9.32 -7.55
CA GLN A 43 -1.30 -9.91 -8.03
C GLN A 43 -0.12 -9.35 -7.25
N ARG A 44 0.08 -9.84 -6.02
CA ARG A 44 1.10 -9.29 -5.08
C ARG A 44 2.53 -9.29 -5.65
N SER A 45 2.91 -10.32 -6.40
CA SER A 45 4.24 -10.37 -7.04
C SER A 45 4.42 -9.26 -8.08
N LEU A 46 3.42 -9.04 -8.94
CA LEU A 46 3.44 -7.94 -9.92
C LEU A 46 3.37 -6.57 -9.22
N CYS A 47 2.61 -6.46 -8.14
CA CYS A 47 2.56 -5.25 -7.32
C CYS A 47 3.94 -4.90 -6.75
N LYS A 48 4.69 -5.90 -6.26
CA LYS A 48 6.06 -5.71 -5.77
C LYS A 48 6.99 -5.23 -6.88
N ILE A 49 6.92 -5.83 -8.07
CA ILE A 49 7.72 -5.42 -9.22
C ILE A 49 7.45 -3.95 -9.56
N ARG A 50 6.16 -3.57 -9.68
CA ARG A 50 5.76 -2.19 -9.98
C ARG A 50 6.17 -1.19 -8.89
N TYR A 51 6.07 -1.56 -7.62
CA TYR A 51 6.53 -0.72 -6.52
C TYR A 51 8.04 -0.48 -6.60
N LEU A 52 8.85 -1.54 -6.79
CA LEU A 52 10.30 -1.42 -6.91
C LEU A 52 10.72 -0.67 -8.18
N GLY A 53 9.95 -0.82 -9.27
CA GLY A 53 10.13 -0.10 -10.53
C GLY A 53 9.65 1.36 -10.49
N LYS A 54 9.03 1.82 -9.40
CA LYS A 54 8.40 3.15 -9.26
C LYS A 54 7.24 3.40 -10.24
N ASP A 55 6.58 2.32 -10.67
CA ASP A 55 5.42 2.38 -11.56
C ASP A 55 4.09 2.63 -10.81
N LEU A 56 4.09 2.49 -9.48
CA LEU A 56 2.95 2.86 -8.65
C LEU A 56 3.01 4.34 -8.29
N GLN A 57 1.98 5.10 -8.68
CA GLN A 57 1.90 6.54 -8.40
C GLN A 57 1.32 6.80 -7.00
N PRO A 58 2.10 7.40 -6.07
CA PRO A 58 1.61 7.74 -4.75
C PRO A 58 0.59 8.88 -4.77
N VAL A 59 -0.27 8.95 -3.74
CA VAL A 59 -1.23 10.04 -3.50
C VAL A 59 -1.00 10.77 -2.18
#